data_AF-A0A8H4J7B8-F1
#
_entry.id   AF-A0A8H4J7B8-F1
#
_cell.length_a   1.000
_cell.length_b   1.000
_cell.length_c   1.000
_cell.angle_alpha   90.00
_cell.angle_beta   90.00
_cell.angle_gamma   90.00
#
_symmetry.space_group_name_H-M   'P 1'
#
loop_
_entity.id
_entity.type
_entity.pdbx_description
1 polymer ?
#
loop_
_entity_poly.entity_id
_entity_poly.type
_entity_poly.pdbx_seq_one_letter_code
_entity_poly.pdbx_strand_id
1 'polypeptide(L)'
;MNAVQQDVPETRVLIVITGGTICMQESEDGLIPVSGRQITPTPSRPSFNDGSYPEPLEIVTDDKGAKRAVQSLRTPKSGYNRQVRYSVLEFEKLLDSSSINAAGWDEIARTLYRNYTLYDGFVVLHGTDSLAYTCSALSFMLQNLGKPVILTGSQAPMMQLQNDATDNLLSSLVIAGHFMIPEVCLFFNFKLFRGNRATKVSADDFNAFASPNLPPLATITSLRTNVQWSLVHRPTSVNPFNIQTNLDTAHVACLRVFPGIKPEMLDAVLRLDGLKGLVLETFGAGNAPGGPDSDMTKILVDAVKRGIVIVNVTQCLSGSVSPLYAPATVLGRAGVVFGQDMTTEAALTKLSYLLSLPDLTPVEIAKRMSINLRGELEESGRTHFQHPDSGLMSPEVKSLVALGYKIKDGDVNGVKEVMRHEPRYLLNDTDYAGNTPLHLAASGPNVEILREFLSQGASVHLRNREGHTPLYLAAHAGLRDHVRLLREAGAHLHAEETASASLHAVEKGSAEVWRLAGVGENSSG
;
A
#
# COMPACT_ATOMS: atom_id res chain seq x y z
N MET A 1 -8.87 -35.68 27.37
CA MET A 1 -9.22 -35.85 25.95
C MET A 1 -8.32 -34.91 25.17
N ASN A 2 -7.23 -35.42 24.59
CA ASN A 2 -6.37 -34.63 23.73
C ASN A 2 -7.12 -34.40 22.42
N ALA A 3 -7.75 -33.24 22.28
CA ALA A 3 -8.21 -32.79 20.99
C ALA A 3 -6.96 -32.68 20.11
N VAL A 4 -6.93 -33.45 19.02
CA VAL A 4 -5.99 -33.25 17.92
C VAL A 4 -6.15 -31.78 17.52
N GLN A 5 -5.14 -30.97 17.85
CA GLN A 5 -5.11 -29.55 17.53
C GLN A 5 -5.04 -29.50 16.00
N GLN A 6 -6.18 -29.27 15.35
CA GLN A 6 -6.20 -29.03 13.90
C GLN A 6 -5.28 -27.84 13.66
N ASP A 7 -4.26 -28.03 12.84
CA ASP A 7 -3.33 -26.96 12.45
C ASP A 7 -4.15 -25.84 11.81
N VAL A 8 -4.27 -24.71 12.51
CA VAL A 8 -5.01 -23.55 12.02
C VAL A 8 -4.08 -22.83 11.04
N PRO A 9 -4.52 -22.53 9.80
CA PRO A 9 -3.65 -21.86 8.83
C PRO A 9 -3.07 -20.56 9.36
N GLU A 10 -1.77 -20.41 9.21
CA GLU A 10 -0.99 -19.30 9.76
C GLU A 10 -0.62 -18.29 8.67
N THR A 11 -0.50 -17.03 9.08
CA THR A 11 -0.02 -15.93 8.23
C THR A 11 1.10 -15.23 8.94
N ARG A 12 2.16 -14.87 8.20
CA ARG A 12 3.35 -14.24 8.77
C ARG A 12 3.29 -12.73 8.56
N VAL A 13 3.31 -11.95 9.63
CA VAL A 13 3.33 -10.48 9.55
C VAL A 13 4.59 -9.93 10.21
N LEU A 14 5.28 -9.00 9.55
CA LEU A 14 6.39 -8.27 10.17
C LEU A 14 5.88 -6.95 10.72
N ILE A 15 6.10 -6.71 12.01
CA ILE A 15 5.92 -5.40 12.62
C ILE A 15 7.25 -4.65 12.54
N VAL A 16 7.24 -3.46 11.95
CA VAL A 16 8.39 -2.54 11.90
C VAL A 16 8.09 -1.35 12.80
N ILE A 17 8.91 -1.13 13.82
CA ILE A 17 8.77 0.00 14.75
C ILE A 17 9.74 1.10 14.36
N THR A 18 9.19 2.24 13.90
CA THR A 18 9.98 3.42 13.52
C THR A 18 9.96 4.50 14.60
N GLY A 19 8.99 4.45 15.51
CA GLY A 19 8.82 5.40 16.60
C GLY A 19 7.35 5.82 16.81
N GLY A 20 7.16 7.05 17.26
CA GLY A 20 5.85 7.64 17.52
C GLY A 20 5.25 7.36 18.90
N THR A 21 4.15 8.05 19.21
CA THR A 21 3.49 8.01 20.53
C THR A 21 3.18 6.60 21.03
N ILE A 22 2.86 5.67 20.12
CA ILE A 22 2.58 4.27 20.45
C ILE A 22 3.68 3.60 21.26
N CYS A 23 4.94 4.04 21.08
CA CYS A 23 6.12 3.54 21.78
C CYS A 23 6.78 4.57 22.71
N MET A 24 6.07 5.62 23.12
CA MET A 24 6.61 6.64 24.02
C MET A 24 6.30 6.36 25.49
N GLN A 25 7.04 7.02 26.38
CA GLN A 25 6.73 7.09 27.82
C GLN A 25 6.80 8.53 28.31
N GLU A 26 6.13 8.80 29.43
CA GLU A 26 6.23 10.09 30.11
C GLU A 26 7.63 10.31 30.70
N SER A 27 8.14 11.53 30.56
CA SER A 27 9.37 12.03 31.14
C SER A 27 9.18 13.49 31.59
N GLU A 28 10.19 14.07 32.25
CA GLU A 28 10.16 15.48 32.66
C GLU A 28 10.05 16.45 31.47
N ASP A 29 10.54 16.04 30.29
CA ASP A 29 10.53 16.82 29.05
C ASP A 29 9.32 16.51 28.14
N GLY A 30 8.32 15.79 28.67
CA GLY A 30 7.16 15.30 27.91
C GLY A 30 7.30 13.85 27.46
N LEU A 31 6.62 13.47 26.38
CA LEU A 31 6.66 12.10 25.86
C LEU A 31 7.93 11.88 25.03
N ILE A 32 8.71 10.85 25.38
CA ILE A 32 9.94 10.48 24.67
C ILE A 32 9.86 9.05 24.11
N PRO A 33 10.44 8.77 22.93
CA PRO A 33 10.54 7.40 22.42
C PRO A 33 11.33 6.51 23.38
N VAL A 34 10.86 5.28 23.58
CA VAL A 34 11.56 4.27 24.38
C VAL A 34 11.93 3.11 23.48
N SER A 35 13.11 2.53 23.65
CA SER A 35 13.52 1.33 22.93
C SER A 35 13.30 0.06 23.76
N GLY A 36 13.02 -1.07 23.10
CA GLY A 36 13.12 -2.41 23.68
C GLY A 36 11.81 -3.07 24.09
N ARG A 37 11.94 -4.13 24.91
CA ARG A 37 10.88 -5.13 25.22
C ARG A 37 9.58 -4.59 25.82
N GLN A 38 9.53 -3.34 26.25
CA GLN A 38 8.34 -2.75 26.88
C GLN A 38 7.25 -2.37 25.85
N ILE A 39 7.61 -2.21 24.58
CA ILE A 39 6.70 -1.75 23.51
C ILE A 39 6.32 -2.89 22.56
N THR A 40 7.11 -3.95 22.52
CA THR A 40 6.71 -5.18 21.85
C THR A 40 5.54 -5.81 22.61
N PRO A 41 4.45 -6.24 21.94
CA PRO A 41 3.45 -7.06 22.58
C PRO A 41 4.11 -8.21 23.33
N THR A 42 3.82 -8.35 24.62
CA THR A 42 4.47 -9.36 25.44
C THR A 42 3.69 -10.67 25.36
N PRO A 43 4.36 -11.83 25.53
CA PRO A 43 3.69 -13.12 25.66
C PRO A 43 2.62 -13.17 26.76
N SER A 44 2.72 -12.26 27.73
CA SER A 44 1.77 -12.10 28.84
C SER A 44 0.48 -11.36 28.49
N ARG A 45 0.36 -10.73 27.31
CA ARG A 45 -0.86 -10.06 26.84
C ARG A 45 -1.70 -11.05 25.99
N PRO A 46 -2.82 -11.60 26.51
CA PRO A 46 -3.55 -12.67 25.83
C PRO A 46 -4.19 -12.24 24.50
N SER A 47 -4.43 -10.94 24.30
CA SER A 47 -4.93 -10.41 23.02
C SER A 47 -3.90 -10.50 21.90
N PHE A 48 -2.60 -10.49 22.23
CA PHE A 48 -1.50 -10.50 21.28
C PHE A 48 -0.76 -11.84 21.20
N ASN A 49 -1.00 -12.74 22.16
CA ASN A 49 -0.41 -14.06 22.20
C ASN A 49 -1.42 -15.11 22.69
N ASP A 50 -1.55 -16.22 21.97
CA ASP A 50 -2.42 -17.36 22.31
C ASP A 50 -1.87 -18.26 23.44
N GLY A 51 -0.75 -17.86 24.06
CA GLY A 51 -0.03 -18.63 25.06
C GLY A 51 1.00 -19.61 24.50
N SER A 52 1.08 -19.75 23.17
CA SER A 52 2.13 -20.55 22.52
C SER A 52 3.45 -19.79 22.40
N TYR A 53 4.51 -20.55 22.13
CA TYR A 53 5.85 -20.06 21.80
C TYR A 53 6.32 -20.78 20.53
N PRO A 54 5.89 -20.30 19.35
CA PRO A 54 6.34 -20.88 18.10
C PRO A 54 7.83 -20.62 17.88
N GLU A 55 8.44 -21.38 16.97
CA GLU A 55 9.85 -21.23 16.61
C GLU A 55 10.19 -19.77 16.21
N PRO A 56 11.45 -19.32 16.33
CA PRO A 56 11.86 -18.02 15.81
C PRO A 56 11.59 -17.88 14.31
N LEU A 57 11.24 -16.66 13.86
CA LEU A 57 11.20 -16.32 12.44
C LEU A 57 12.47 -15.55 12.07
N GLU A 58 12.92 -15.71 10.83
CA GLU A 58 14.04 -14.94 10.29
C GLU A 58 13.59 -13.55 9.85
N ILE A 59 14.42 -12.55 10.16
CA ILE A 59 14.32 -11.18 9.63
C ILE A 59 15.65 -10.82 8.97
N VAL A 60 15.60 -10.27 7.76
CA VAL A 60 16.76 -9.69 7.10
C VAL A 60 16.98 -8.27 7.61
N THR A 61 18.15 -8.00 8.20
CA THR A 61 18.45 -6.75 8.91
C THR A 61 19.22 -5.72 8.09
N ASP A 62 19.92 -6.14 7.04
CA ASP A 62 20.74 -5.23 6.21
C ASP A 62 20.69 -5.57 4.70
N ASP A 63 21.27 -4.68 3.87
CA ASP A 63 21.35 -4.88 2.41
C ASP A 63 22.29 -6.02 2.00
N LYS A 64 23.10 -6.55 2.91
CA LYS A 64 23.99 -7.69 2.65
C LYS A 64 23.28 -9.03 2.86
N GLY A 65 22.02 -9.01 3.26
CA GLY A 65 21.23 -10.21 3.53
C GLY A 65 21.52 -10.82 4.90
N ALA A 66 22.08 -10.07 5.86
CA ALA A 66 22.27 -10.57 7.21
C ALA A 66 20.91 -10.93 7.83
N LYS A 67 20.79 -12.16 8.33
CA LYS A 67 19.57 -12.68 8.93
C LYS A 67 19.70 -12.77 10.44
N ARG A 68 18.63 -12.44 11.13
CA ARG A 68 18.48 -12.62 12.58
C ARG A 68 17.23 -13.44 12.86
N ALA A 69 17.39 -14.53 13.60
CA ALA A 69 16.26 -15.25 14.17
C ALA A 69 15.69 -14.45 15.35
N VAL A 70 14.40 -14.13 15.29
CA VAL A 70 13.69 -13.36 16.32
C VAL A 70 12.51 -14.17 16.82
N GLN A 71 12.31 -14.20 18.15
CA GLN A 71 11.16 -14.84 18.76
C GLN A 71 9.88 -14.29 18.13
N SER A 72 9.05 -15.19 17.61
CA SER A 72 7.75 -14.83 17.06
C SER A 72 6.64 -15.08 18.07
N LEU A 73 5.54 -14.34 17.94
CA LEU A 73 4.32 -14.50 18.72
C LEU A 73 3.18 -14.86 17.79
N ARG A 74 2.12 -15.45 18.35
CA ARG A 74 0.95 -15.85 17.57
C ARG A 74 -0.32 -15.36 18.23
N THR A 75 -1.15 -14.64 17.47
CA THR A 75 -2.43 -14.16 17.97
C THR A 75 -3.36 -15.33 18.32
N PRO A 76 -4.34 -15.13 19.22
CA PRO A 76 -5.49 -16.03 19.31
C PRO A 76 -6.15 -16.25 17.95
N LYS A 77 -6.90 -17.36 17.83
CA LYS A 77 -7.68 -17.66 16.62
C LYS A 77 -8.65 -16.52 16.31
N SER A 78 -8.54 -15.95 15.12
CA SER A 78 -9.44 -14.89 14.68
C SER A 78 -10.80 -15.45 14.25
N GLY A 79 -11.80 -14.55 14.10
CA GLY A 79 -13.08 -14.88 13.50
C GLY A 79 -13.00 -15.37 12.04
N TYR A 80 -11.82 -15.28 11.41
CA TYR A 80 -11.56 -15.73 10.04
C TYR A 80 -10.96 -17.14 9.97
N ASN A 81 -10.97 -17.89 11.08
CA ASN A 81 -10.41 -19.25 11.17
C ASN A 81 -8.92 -19.34 10.78
N ARG A 82 -8.15 -18.27 11.03
CA ARG A 82 -6.71 -18.21 10.81
C ARG A 82 -6.03 -17.57 12.02
N GLN A 83 -4.73 -17.76 12.14
CA GLN A 83 -3.89 -17.06 13.13
C GLN A 83 -2.85 -16.19 12.44
N VAL A 84 -2.48 -15.10 13.11
CA VAL A 84 -1.38 -14.24 12.68
C VAL A 84 -0.19 -14.54 13.56
N ARG A 85 0.89 -15.05 12.95
CA ARG A 85 2.20 -15.12 13.59
C ARG A 85 3.02 -13.93 13.15
N TYR A 86 3.64 -13.26 14.10
CA TYR A 86 4.38 -12.05 13.80
C TYR A 86 5.70 -11.98 14.56
N SER A 87 6.61 -11.21 13.98
CA SER A 87 7.87 -10.81 14.60
C SER A 87 7.97 -9.30 14.57
N VAL A 88 8.84 -8.77 15.42
CA VAL A 88 9.05 -7.33 15.54
C VAL A 88 10.50 -6.99 15.18
N LEU A 89 10.65 -6.04 14.26
CA LEU A 89 11.89 -5.34 13.99
C LEU A 89 11.74 -3.90 14.54
N GLU A 90 12.64 -3.51 15.42
CA GLU A 90 12.73 -2.16 15.96
C GLU A 90 13.93 -1.45 15.33
N PHE A 91 13.72 -0.24 14.81
CA PHE A 91 14.81 0.58 14.29
C PHE A 91 15.72 1.04 15.43
N GLU A 92 17.03 1.14 15.16
CA GLU A 92 18.01 1.54 16.16
C GLU A 92 17.73 2.95 16.70
N LYS A 93 17.32 3.86 15.82
CA LYS A 93 16.89 5.21 16.17
C LYS A 93 15.38 5.34 15.99
N LEU A 94 14.66 5.33 17.09
CA LEU A 94 13.24 5.66 17.09
C LEU A 94 13.04 7.17 16.91
N LEU A 95 12.12 7.53 16.03
CA LEU A 95 11.87 8.91 15.65
C LEU A 95 10.53 9.41 16.18
N ASP A 96 10.51 10.68 16.57
CA ASP A 96 9.31 11.49 16.48
C ASP A 96 9.00 11.70 14.98
N SER A 97 7.76 11.44 14.58
CA SER A 97 7.32 11.56 13.19
C SER A 97 7.52 12.96 12.61
N SER A 98 7.52 14.01 13.42
CA SER A 98 7.82 15.38 12.99
C SER A 98 9.25 15.54 12.41
N SER A 99 10.15 14.62 12.75
CA SER A 99 11.55 14.60 12.30
C SER A 99 11.83 13.64 11.14
N ILE A 100 10.82 12.96 10.59
CA ILE A 100 11.03 12.04 9.47
C ILE A 100 11.40 12.80 8.20
N ASN A 101 12.24 12.18 7.37
CA ASN A 101 12.71 12.72 6.10
C ASN A 101 12.84 11.59 5.06
N ALA A 102 13.32 11.93 3.85
CA ALA A 102 13.50 10.97 2.75
C ALA A 102 14.35 9.74 3.14
N ALA A 103 15.41 9.94 3.93
CA ALA A 103 16.26 8.83 4.39
C ALA A 103 15.51 7.88 5.34
N GLY A 104 14.66 8.42 6.23
CA GLY A 104 13.79 7.60 7.08
C GLY A 104 12.77 6.79 6.27
N TRP A 105 12.20 7.37 5.22
CA TRP A 105 11.32 6.63 4.30
C TRP A 105 12.08 5.54 3.53
N ASP A 106 13.31 5.81 3.11
CA ASP A 106 14.17 4.82 2.44
C ASP A 106 14.48 3.63 3.35
N GLU A 107 14.74 3.88 4.64
CA GLU A 107 14.99 2.82 5.62
C GLU A 107 13.77 1.89 5.78
N ILE A 108 12.56 2.48 5.85
CA ILE A 108 11.31 1.70 5.87
C ILE A 108 11.18 0.88 4.57
N ALA A 109 11.26 1.52 3.41
CA ALA A 109 11.09 0.84 2.13
C ALA A 109 12.10 -0.30 1.92
N ARG A 110 13.38 -0.09 2.27
CA ARG A 110 14.41 -1.14 2.22
C ARG A 110 14.13 -2.27 3.19
N THR A 111 13.66 -1.98 4.40
CA THR A 111 13.29 -3.00 5.39
C THR A 111 12.17 -3.90 4.86
N LEU A 112 11.13 -3.29 4.26
CA LEU A 112 10.02 -4.05 3.65
C LEU A 112 10.50 -4.87 2.46
N TYR A 113 11.35 -4.31 1.60
CA TYR A 113 11.92 -4.99 0.43
C TYR A 113 12.72 -6.24 0.82
N ARG A 114 13.69 -6.11 1.74
CA ARG A 114 14.54 -7.21 2.18
C ARG A 114 13.76 -8.37 2.81
N ASN A 115 12.61 -8.07 3.41
CA ASN A 115 11.78 -9.04 4.12
C ASN A 115 10.55 -9.49 3.30
N TYR A 116 10.43 -9.03 2.04
CA TYR A 116 9.22 -9.21 1.24
C TYR A 116 8.85 -10.67 1.00
N THR A 117 9.83 -11.56 0.84
CA THR A 117 9.59 -12.99 0.60
C THR A 117 9.38 -13.80 1.87
N LEU A 118 9.73 -13.26 3.04
CA LEU A 118 9.66 -13.96 4.33
C LEU A 118 8.30 -13.78 5.03
N TYR A 119 7.59 -12.70 4.69
CA TYR A 119 6.35 -12.30 5.34
C TYR A 119 5.20 -12.11 4.33
N ASP A 120 3.97 -12.37 4.77
CA ASP A 120 2.74 -12.25 3.98
C ASP A 120 2.17 -10.82 4.00
N GLY A 121 2.54 -10.02 5.00
CA GLY A 121 2.09 -8.64 5.17
C GLY A 121 2.94 -7.89 6.18
N PHE A 122 2.74 -6.57 6.24
CA PHE A 122 3.55 -5.67 7.05
C PHE A 122 2.68 -4.73 7.86
N VAL A 123 3.09 -4.47 9.09
CA VAL A 123 2.55 -3.41 9.94
C VAL A 123 3.70 -2.48 10.32
N VAL A 124 3.56 -1.18 10.08
CA VAL A 124 4.58 -0.19 10.44
C VAL A 124 4.01 0.71 11.53
N LEU A 125 4.64 0.70 12.70
CA LEU A 125 4.31 1.58 13.82
C LEU A 125 5.05 2.90 13.66
N HIS A 126 4.29 3.99 13.59
CA HIS A 126 4.80 5.30 13.25
C HIS A 126 4.04 6.39 14.03
N GLY A 127 4.69 7.55 14.24
CA GLY A 127 4.06 8.71 14.88
C GLY A 127 2.98 9.35 14.00
N THR A 128 1.99 9.99 14.62
CA THR A 128 0.79 10.41 13.90
C THR A 128 0.98 11.72 13.12
N ASP A 129 1.91 12.59 13.51
CA ASP A 129 2.01 13.95 12.95
C ASP A 129 2.34 14.00 11.46
N SER A 130 3.19 13.08 10.99
CA SER A 130 3.54 12.96 9.57
C SER A 130 3.10 11.62 8.95
N LEU A 131 2.22 10.87 9.63
CA LEU A 131 1.81 9.53 9.18
C LEU A 131 1.24 9.54 7.76
N ALA A 132 0.40 10.53 7.43
CA ALA A 132 -0.18 10.70 6.10
C ALA A 132 0.90 10.97 5.02
N TYR A 133 1.94 11.75 5.35
CA TYR A 133 3.09 11.96 4.46
C TYR A 133 3.87 10.66 4.25
N THR A 134 4.18 9.92 5.32
CA THR A 134 4.89 8.63 5.21
C THR A 134 4.09 7.60 4.40
N CYS A 135 2.78 7.49 4.64
CA CYS A 135 1.88 6.66 3.83
C CYS A 135 1.92 7.04 2.34
N SER A 136 1.88 8.34 2.05
CA SER A 136 1.90 8.85 0.68
C SER A 136 3.25 8.58 -0.01
N ALA A 137 4.37 8.88 0.67
CA ALA A 137 5.71 8.61 0.18
C ALA A 137 5.90 7.12 -0.13
N LEU A 138 5.61 6.24 0.83
CA LEU A 138 5.74 4.79 0.66
C LEU A 138 4.83 4.27 -0.46
N SER A 139 3.63 4.84 -0.64
CA SER A 139 2.74 4.44 -1.74
C SER A 139 3.40 4.61 -3.12
N PHE A 140 4.19 5.67 -3.32
CA PHE A 140 4.95 5.86 -4.56
C PHE A 140 6.24 5.02 -4.62
N MET A 141 6.95 4.93 -3.49
CA MET A 141 8.21 4.18 -3.38
C MET A 141 8.03 2.69 -3.61
N LEU A 142 6.95 2.09 -3.09
CA LEU A 142 6.67 0.66 -3.16
C LEU A 142 5.99 0.32 -4.50
N GLN A 143 6.78 -0.01 -5.51
CA GLN A 143 6.33 -0.30 -6.87
C GLN A 143 5.88 -1.76 -7.01
N ASN A 144 4.78 -1.98 -7.73
CA ASN A 144 4.19 -3.31 -7.95
C ASN A 144 3.94 -4.07 -6.63
N LEU A 145 3.51 -3.34 -5.58
CA LEU A 145 3.21 -3.93 -4.29
C LEU A 145 2.07 -4.95 -4.43
N GLY A 146 2.31 -6.19 -4.03
CA GLY A 146 1.34 -7.29 -4.05
C GLY A 146 0.80 -7.71 -2.67
N LYS A 147 1.26 -7.08 -1.59
CA LYS A 147 1.00 -7.46 -0.18
C LYS A 147 0.56 -6.25 0.65
N PRO A 148 -0.22 -6.42 1.72
CA PRO A 148 -0.64 -5.31 2.57
C PRO A 148 0.52 -4.70 3.35
N VAL A 149 0.62 -3.37 3.31
CA VAL A 149 1.50 -2.56 4.15
C VAL A 149 0.64 -1.59 4.95
N ILE A 150 0.41 -1.90 6.22
CA ILE A 150 -0.50 -1.15 7.08
C ILE A 150 0.31 -0.26 8.02
N LEU A 151 0.22 1.05 7.85
CA LEU A 151 0.76 2.02 8.78
C LEU A 151 -0.27 2.33 9.86
N THR A 152 0.17 2.36 11.11
CA THR A 152 -0.66 2.74 12.24
C THR A 152 0.15 3.40 13.34
N GLY A 153 -0.53 3.97 14.32
CA GLY A 153 0.04 4.64 15.48
C GLY A 153 -1.01 4.75 16.58
N SER A 154 -0.83 5.72 17.48
CA SER A 154 -1.81 6.00 18.53
C SER A 154 -1.74 7.46 18.97
N GLN A 155 -2.82 7.96 19.57
CA GLN A 155 -2.81 9.25 20.29
C GLN A 155 -2.29 9.08 21.71
N ALA A 156 -2.51 7.93 22.34
CA ALA A 156 -2.02 7.61 23.67
C ALA A 156 -1.00 6.46 23.63
N PRO A 157 0.10 6.51 24.39
CA PRO A 157 1.08 5.44 24.45
C PRO A 157 0.50 4.09 24.85
N MET A 158 1.05 3.00 24.29
CA MET A 158 0.55 1.63 24.55
C MET A 158 0.71 1.19 26.02
N MET A 159 1.54 1.88 26.79
CA MET A 159 1.77 1.61 28.21
C MET A 159 0.77 2.32 29.13
N GLN A 160 0.04 3.32 28.63
CA GLN A 160 -1.00 3.98 29.41
C GLN A 160 -2.26 3.10 29.50
N LEU A 161 -2.98 3.19 30.62
CA LEU A 161 -4.19 2.38 30.84
C LEU A 161 -5.28 2.66 29.79
N GLN A 162 -5.54 3.93 29.53
CA GLN A 162 -6.49 4.36 28.51
C GLN A 162 -5.72 4.72 27.24
N ASN A 163 -5.78 3.83 26.24
CA ASN A 163 -5.10 4.03 24.97
C ASN A 163 -5.89 3.46 23.78
N ASP A 164 -5.64 4.02 22.60
CA ASP A 164 -6.10 3.53 21.29
C ASP A 164 -5.07 2.60 20.62
N ALA A 165 -3.82 2.57 21.10
CA ALA A 165 -2.72 1.78 20.56
C ALA A 165 -3.03 0.28 20.42
N THR A 166 -3.67 -0.30 21.43
CA THR A 166 -3.95 -1.74 21.47
C THR A 166 -4.88 -2.15 20.33
N ASP A 167 -5.99 -1.44 20.16
CA ASP A 167 -6.97 -1.73 19.12
C ASP A 167 -6.43 -1.41 17.73
N ASN A 168 -5.68 -0.31 17.60
CA ASN A 168 -5.03 0.08 16.35
C ASN A 168 -4.04 -1.00 15.87
N LEU A 169 -3.17 -1.50 16.75
CA LEU A 169 -2.18 -2.52 16.40
C LEU A 169 -2.83 -3.89 16.13
N LEU A 170 -3.74 -4.34 17.00
CA LEU A 170 -4.38 -5.65 16.83
C LEU A 170 -5.19 -5.70 15.54
N SER A 171 -5.95 -4.64 15.25
CA SER A 171 -6.72 -4.54 14.01
C SER A 171 -5.82 -4.49 12.77
N SER A 172 -4.68 -3.80 12.85
CA SER A 172 -3.69 -3.76 11.76
C SER A 172 -3.10 -5.14 11.47
N LEU A 173 -2.80 -5.93 12.52
CA LEU A 173 -2.36 -7.33 12.38
C LEU A 173 -3.43 -8.21 11.73
N VAL A 174 -4.68 -8.09 12.18
CA VAL A 174 -5.82 -8.83 11.61
C VAL A 174 -6.01 -8.48 10.14
N ILE A 175 -5.91 -7.20 9.78
CA ILE A 175 -6.03 -6.76 8.38
C ILE A 175 -4.87 -7.31 7.55
N ALA A 176 -3.63 -7.06 7.97
CA ALA A 176 -2.43 -7.48 7.24
C ALA A 176 -2.31 -9.00 7.08
N GLY A 177 -2.76 -9.77 8.08
CA GLY A 177 -2.71 -11.23 8.06
C GLY A 177 -3.85 -11.88 7.28
N HIS A 178 -5.02 -11.24 7.18
CA HIS A 178 -6.21 -11.92 6.63
C HIS A 178 -6.70 -11.38 5.29
N PHE A 179 -6.33 -10.16 4.91
CA PHE A 179 -6.85 -9.50 3.70
C PHE A 179 -5.71 -9.07 2.79
N MET A 180 -5.66 -9.64 1.58
CA MET A 180 -4.67 -9.29 0.57
C MET A 180 -5.06 -7.97 -0.11
N ILE A 181 -4.84 -6.86 0.60
CA ILE A 181 -5.04 -5.49 0.12
C ILE A 181 -3.65 -4.97 -0.31
N PRO A 182 -3.29 -5.00 -1.61
CA PRO A 182 -1.93 -4.75 -2.08
C PRO A 182 -1.61 -3.25 -2.16
N GLU A 183 -1.81 -2.55 -1.05
CA GLU A 183 -1.66 -1.11 -0.94
C GLU A 183 -0.89 -0.73 0.33
N VAL A 184 -0.35 0.49 0.30
CA VAL A 184 0.06 1.21 1.50
C VAL A 184 -1.18 1.84 2.11
N CYS A 185 -1.56 1.39 3.30
CA CYS A 185 -2.77 1.83 3.98
C CYS A 185 -2.47 2.52 5.30
N LEU A 186 -3.39 3.39 5.73
CA LEU A 186 -3.40 3.96 7.08
C LEU A 186 -4.56 3.36 7.85
N PHE A 187 -4.30 2.71 8.98
CA PHE A 187 -5.33 2.21 9.87
C PHE A 187 -5.43 3.04 11.15
N PHE A 188 -6.63 3.54 11.44
CA PHE A 188 -6.92 4.27 12.67
C PHE A 188 -8.42 4.19 13.00
N ASN A 189 -8.76 4.00 14.28
CA ASN A 189 -10.14 4.06 14.79
C ASN A 189 -11.14 3.23 13.94
N PHE A 190 -10.86 1.93 13.80
CA PHE A 190 -11.69 0.96 13.09
C PHE A 190 -11.90 1.23 11.59
N LYS A 191 -11.11 2.13 10.99
CA LYS A 191 -11.15 2.46 9.56
C LYS A 191 -9.78 2.22 8.93
N LEU A 192 -9.78 1.57 7.78
CA LEU A 192 -8.63 1.41 6.91
C LEU A 192 -8.77 2.36 5.73
N PHE A 193 -7.85 3.30 5.59
CA PHE A 193 -7.80 4.25 4.49
C PHE A 193 -6.72 3.86 3.49
N ARG A 194 -6.92 4.21 2.21
CA ARG A 194 -5.80 4.28 1.27
C ARG A 194 -4.82 5.33 1.79
N GLY A 195 -3.56 4.95 1.96
CA GLY A 195 -2.58 5.78 2.67
C GLY A 195 -2.37 7.16 2.03
N ASN A 196 -2.25 7.20 0.69
CA ASN A 196 -2.10 8.43 -0.09
C ASN A 196 -3.41 9.22 -0.31
N ARG A 197 -4.48 8.89 0.40
CA ARG A 197 -5.75 9.63 0.44
C ARG A 197 -6.09 10.13 1.84
N ALA A 198 -5.29 9.75 2.84
CA ALA A 198 -5.53 10.11 4.22
C ALA A 198 -4.87 11.45 4.57
N THR A 199 -5.46 12.17 5.52
CA THR A 199 -4.91 13.38 6.15
C THR A 199 -5.24 13.34 7.64
N LYS A 200 -4.36 13.90 8.48
CA LYS A 200 -4.64 14.10 9.91
C LYS A 200 -5.63 15.26 10.05
N VAL A 201 -6.74 15.04 10.76
CA VAL A 201 -7.83 16.03 10.92
C VAL A 201 -8.09 16.40 12.38
N SER A 202 -7.53 15.65 13.32
CA SER A 202 -7.57 15.97 14.75
C SER A 202 -6.21 15.70 15.40
N ALA A 203 -5.87 16.52 16.39
CA ALA A 203 -4.62 16.42 17.16
C ALA A 203 -4.79 15.65 18.47
N ASP A 204 -6.03 15.44 18.93
CA ASP A 204 -6.35 14.89 20.26
C ASP A 204 -7.43 13.80 20.25
N ASP A 205 -8.30 13.76 19.22
CA ASP A 205 -9.32 12.72 19.08
C ASP A 205 -8.70 11.39 18.61
N PHE A 206 -9.15 10.26 19.17
CA PHE A 206 -8.81 8.94 18.65
C PHE A 206 -9.26 8.75 17.20
N ASN A 207 -10.29 9.45 16.74
CA ASN A 207 -10.64 9.56 15.31
C ASN A 207 -9.77 10.60 14.57
N ALA A 208 -8.44 10.46 14.67
CA ALA A 208 -7.47 11.48 14.25
C ALA A 208 -7.34 11.68 12.74
N PHE A 209 -7.72 10.70 11.92
CA PHE A 209 -7.51 10.71 10.46
C PHE A 209 -8.81 10.62 9.67
N ALA A 210 -8.81 11.22 8.49
CA ALA A 210 -9.88 11.11 7.52
C ALA A 210 -9.32 10.85 6.11
N SER A 211 -10.16 10.32 5.23
CA SER A 211 -9.93 10.23 3.78
C SER A 211 -11.07 10.97 3.09
N PRO A 212 -10.91 12.27 2.82
CA PRO A 212 -12.04 13.15 2.52
C PRO A 212 -12.62 12.97 1.11
N ASN A 213 -11.80 12.54 0.15
CA ASN A 213 -12.20 12.35 -1.25
C ASN A 213 -12.27 10.87 -1.68
N LEU A 214 -12.04 9.92 -0.77
CA LEU A 214 -12.19 8.49 -1.03
C LEU A 214 -12.73 7.80 0.23
N PRO A 215 -13.81 7.00 0.15
CA PRO A 215 -14.27 6.22 1.30
C PRO A 215 -13.19 5.26 1.86
N PRO A 216 -13.27 4.85 3.14
CA PRO A 216 -12.35 3.86 3.69
C PRO A 216 -12.33 2.57 2.85
N LEU A 217 -11.15 2.01 2.61
CA LEU A 217 -10.99 0.70 1.95
C LEU A 217 -11.60 -0.43 2.79
N ALA A 218 -11.58 -0.30 4.11
CA ALA A 218 -12.28 -1.21 4.99
C ALA A 218 -12.78 -0.54 6.27
N THR A 219 -13.84 -1.09 6.84
CA THR A 219 -14.34 -0.73 8.18
C THR A 219 -14.46 -1.97 9.04
N ILE A 220 -14.06 -1.87 10.31
CA ILE A 220 -14.22 -2.93 11.29
C ILE A 220 -15.53 -2.71 12.04
N THR A 221 -16.33 -3.77 12.14
CA THR A 221 -17.58 -3.80 12.90
C THR A 221 -17.52 -4.93 13.92
N SER A 222 -18.50 -5.00 14.82
CA SER A 222 -18.62 -6.10 15.79
C SER A 222 -18.77 -7.49 15.15
N LEU A 223 -19.19 -7.56 13.89
CA LEU A 223 -19.43 -8.83 13.19
C LEU A 223 -18.23 -9.26 12.33
N ARG A 224 -17.66 -8.32 11.58
CA ARG A 224 -16.57 -8.56 10.62
C ARG A 224 -15.90 -7.27 10.17
N THR A 225 -14.74 -7.43 9.53
CA THR A 225 -14.10 -6.43 8.67
C THR A 225 -14.80 -6.44 7.31
N ASN A 226 -15.33 -5.29 6.90
CA ASN A 226 -15.96 -5.10 5.60
C ASN A 226 -14.99 -4.37 4.68
N VAL A 227 -14.44 -5.10 3.70
CA VAL A 227 -13.51 -4.54 2.70
C VAL A 227 -14.28 -4.15 1.44
N GLN A 228 -14.10 -2.91 0.99
CA GLN A 228 -14.64 -2.39 -0.26
C GLN A 228 -13.72 -2.77 -1.43
N TRP A 229 -13.76 -4.03 -1.86
CA TRP A 229 -12.86 -4.59 -2.89
C TRP A 229 -12.90 -3.88 -4.26
N SER A 230 -14.00 -3.18 -4.55
CA SER A 230 -14.14 -2.33 -5.74
C SER A 230 -13.25 -1.08 -5.70
N LEU A 231 -12.93 -0.59 -4.50
CA LEU A 231 -12.05 0.56 -4.29
C LEU A 231 -10.57 0.16 -4.27
N VAL A 232 -10.26 -1.09 -3.92
CA VAL A 232 -8.88 -1.59 -3.79
C VAL A 232 -8.15 -1.50 -5.14
N HIS A 233 -7.08 -0.70 -5.15
CA HIS A 233 -6.18 -0.52 -6.28
C HIS A 233 -5.19 -1.68 -6.32
N ARG A 234 -4.96 -2.20 -7.53
CA ARG A 234 -4.08 -3.35 -7.76
C ARG A 234 -3.10 -2.99 -8.88
N PRO A 235 -1.81 -3.31 -8.75
CA PRO A 235 -0.87 -3.16 -9.86
C PRO A 235 -1.32 -4.01 -11.05
N THR A 236 -1.34 -3.42 -12.25
CA THR A 236 -1.66 -4.11 -13.51
C THR A 236 -0.41 -4.43 -14.34
N SER A 237 0.75 -4.01 -13.86
CA SER A 237 2.06 -4.34 -14.43
C SER A 237 2.47 -5.76 -14.03
N VAL A 238 2.96 -6.53 -15.01
CA VAL A 238 3.56 -7.85 -14.78
C VAL A 238 5.04 -7.66 -14.47
N ASN A 239 5.32 -7.17 -13.26
CA ASN A 239 6.66 -6.93 -12.76
C ASN A 239 6.73 -7.35 -11.28
N PRO A 240 7.89 -7.78 -10.78
CA PRO A 240 8.05 -8.06 -9.37
C PRO A 240 7.94 -6.79 -8.53
N PHE A 241 7.65 -6.99 -7.24
CA PHE A 241 7.74 -5.93 -6.24
C PHE A 241 9.14 -5.32 -6.25
N ASN A 242 9.21 -3.99 -6.26
CA ASN A 242 10.46 -3.25 -6.25
C ASN A 242 10.29 -1.93 -5.46
N ILE A 243 11.40 -1.28 -5.15
CA ILE A 243 11.41 0.01 -4.46
C ILE A 243 12.11 1.11 -5.28
N GLN A 244 11.59 2.32 -5.19
CA GLN A 244 12.25 3.55 -5.63
C GLN A 244 12.61 4.36 -4.38
N THR A 245 13.91 4.50 -4.10
CA THR A 245 14.42 5.27 -2.96
C THR A 245 14.87 6.67 -3.36
N ASN A 246 15.34 7.46 -2.39
CA ASN A 246 15.90 8.80 -2.57
C ASN A 246 14.89 9.81 -3.15
N LEU A 247 13.70 9.92 -2.56
CA LEU A 247 12.73 10.96 -2.91
C LEU A 247 13.37 12.35 -2.79
N ASP A 248 13.13 13.22 -3.77
CA ASP A 248 13.68 14.57 -3.76
C ASP A 248 12.81 15.50 -2.89
N THR A 249 13.07 15.47 -1.58
CA THR A 249 12.41 16.36 -0.60
C THR A 249 13.16 17.68 -0.42
N ALA A 250 14.39 17.79 -0.92
CA ALA A 250 15.24 18.98 -0.74
C ALA A 250 14.88 20.10 -1.72
N HIS A 251 14.32 19.76 -2.88
CA HIS A 251 14.01 20.72 -3.95
C HIS A 251 12.51 20.94 -4.18
N VAL A 252 11.68 20.63 -3.18
CA VAL A 252 10.23 20.89 -3.19
C VAL A 252 9.82 21.77 -2.03
N ALA A 253 8.77 22.56 -2.22
CA ALA A 253 8.15 23.35 -1.16
C ALA A 253 6.62 23.22 -1.18
N CYS A 254 5.98 23.54 -0.05
CA CYS A 254 4.55 23.77 0.03
C CYS A 254 4.28 25.21 0.48
N LEU A 255 3.39 25.91 -0.22
CA LEU A 255 3.00 27.28 0.13
C LEU A 255 1.48 27.40 0.16
N ARG A 256 0.96 27.85 1.30
CA ARG A 256 -0.47 28.11 1.47
C ARG A 256 -0.80 29.57 1.19
N VAL A 257 -1.68 29.80 0.22
CA VAL A 257 -2.21 31.13 -0.11
C VAL A 257 -3.11 31.61 1.03
N PHE A 258 -3.02 32.87 1.43
CA PHE A 258 -3.92 33.49 2.40
C PHE A 258 -4.39 34.86 1.91
N PRO A 259 -5.56 35.36 2.36
CA PRO A 259 -6.07 36.65 1.92
C PRO A 259 -5.04 37.76 2.19
N GLY A 260 -4.62 38.46 1.14
CA GLY A 260 -3.61 39.52 1.23
C GLY A 260 -2.15 39.05 1.08
N ILE A 261 -1.90 37.78 0.74
CA ILE A 261 -0.56 37.33 0.36
C ILE A 261 -0.01 38.20 -0.76
N LYS A 262 1.23 38.69 -0.60
CA LYS A 262 1.84 39.59 -1.58
C LYS A 262 2.62 38.80 -2.64
N PRO A 263 2.67 39.25 -3.91
CA PRO A 263 3.39 38.54 -4.97
C PRO A 263 4.87 38.30 -4.64
N GLU A 264 5.53 39.21 -3.92
CA GLU A 264 6.95 39.08 -3.57
C GLU A 264 7.22 37.92 -2.61
N MET A 265 6.23 37.52 -1.80
CA MET A 265 6.35 36.35 -0.93
C MET A 265 6.40 35.05 -1.74
N LEU A 266 5.57 34.95 -2.79
CA LEU A 266 5.61 33.83 -3.72
C LEU A 266 6.90 33.84 -4.54
N ASP A 267 7.32 35.00 -5.04
CA ASP A 267 8.56 35.15 -5.82
C ASP A 267 9.79 34.74 -4.99
N ALA A 268 9.84 35.10 -3.71
CA ALA A 268 10.92 34.72 -2.81
C ALA A 268 11.04 33.18 -2.69
N VAL A 269 9.92 32.47 -2.55
CA VAL A 269 9.91 30.99 -2.52
C VAL A 269 10.37 30.42 -3.86
N LEU A 270 9.82 30.92 -4.97
CA LEU A 270 10.13 30.43 -6.34
C LEU A 270 11.54 30.82 -6.84
N ARG A 271 12.28 31.62 -6.09
CA ARG A 271 13.69 31.96 -6.33
C ARG A 271 14.65 31.25 -5.39
N LEU A 272 14.15 30.42 -4.47
CA LEU A 272 15.02 29.61 -3.62
C LEU A 272 15.94 28.76 -4.49
N ASP A 273 17.25 28.86 -4.24
CA ASP A 273 18.25 28.16 -5.03
C ASP A 273 18.00 26.65 -5.01
N GLY A 274 17.94 26.06 -6.22
CA GLY A 274 17.72 24.64 -6.41
C GLY A 274 16.25 24.20 -6.39
N LEU A 275 15.27 25.06 -6.10
CA LEU A 275 13.86 24.66 -6.10
C LEU A 275 13.43 24.15 -7.49
N LYS A 276 12.83 22.95 -7.53
CA LYS A 276 12.31 22.32 -8.75
C LYS A 276 10.79 22.16 -8.73
N GLY A 277 10.17 22.16 -7.55
CA GLY A 277 8.74 21.91 -7.41
C GLY A 277 8.08 22.75 -6.31
N LEU A 278 6.84 23.16 -6.53
CA LEU A 278 6.01 23.86 -5.55
C LEU A 278 4.60 23.26 -5.52
N VAL A 279 4.16 22.80 -4.34
CA VAL A 279 2.75 22.60 -4.05
C VAL A 279 2.16 23.92 -3.57
N LEU A 280 1.19 24.45 -4.30
CA LEU A 280 0.51 25.70 -3.99
C LEU A 280 -0.90 25.38 -3.49
N GLU A 281 -1.15 25.57 -2.20
CA GLU A 281 -2.49 25.39 -1.63
C GLU A 281 -3.33 26.65 -1.84
N THR A 282 -4.41 26.55 -2.61
CA THR A 282 -5.24 27.69 -3.02
C THR A 282 -6.69 27.57 -2.51
N PHE A 283 -7.48 28.63 -2.68
CA PHE A 283 -8.83 28.70 -2.11
C PHE A 283 -9.86 27.90 -2.91
N GLY A 284 -10.80 27.25 -2.20
CA GLY A 284 -11.99 26.64 -2.81
C GLY A 284 -11.61 25.67 -3.92
N ALA A 285 -12.19 25.85 -5.11
CA ALA A 285 -11.94 24.99 -6.27
C ALA A 285 -10.59 25.24 -6.99
N GLY A 286 -9.59 25.84 -6.34
CA GLY A 286 -8.28 26.07 -6.95
C GLY A 286 -7.94 27.54 -7.26
N ASN A 287 -8.52 28.50 -6.54
CA ASN A 287 -8.43 29.92 -6.87
C ASN A 287 -7.30 30.62 -6.09
N ALA A 288 -6.46 31.39 -6.79
CA ALA A 288 -5.48 32.30 -6.21
C ALA A 288 -5.83 33.76 -6.52
N PRO A 289 -5.38 34.74 -5.70
CA PRO A 289 -5.52 36.15 -6.00
C PRO A 289 -4.84 36.54 -7.31
N GLY A 290 -5.47 37.47 -8.04
CA GLY A 290 -4.94 38.02 -9.29
C GLY A 290 -5.78 37.66 -10.53
N GLY A 291 -5.53 38.41 -11.60
CA GLY A 291 -6.07 38.15 -12.94
C GLY A 291 -4.96 37.72 -13.92
N PRO A 292 -5.27 37.53 -15.21
CA PRO A 292 -4.30 37.13 -16.24
C PRO A 292 -3.01 37.97 -16.25
N ASP A 293 -3.13 39.29 -16.05
CA ASP A 293 -2.01 40.24 -16.14
C ASP A 293 -1.45 40.67 -14.77
N SER A 294 -1.85 40.00 -13.69
CA SER A 294 -1.35 40.31 -12.35
C SER A 294 0.11 39.89 -12.15
N ASP A 295 0.82 40.56 -11.24
CA ASP A 295 2.21 40.23 -10.95
C ASP A 295 2.36 38.81 -10.39
N MET A 296 1.37 38.35 -9.62
CA MET A 296 1.28 36.96 -9.16
C MET A 296 1.32 35.97 -10.33
N THR A 297 0.48 36.20 -11.36
CA THR A 297 0.44 35.34 -12.55
C THR A 297 1.74 35.38 -13.34
N LYS A 298 2.35 36.57 -13.49
CA LYS A 298 3.65 36.71 -14.18
C LYS A 298 4.75 35.93 -13.48
N ILE A 299 4.83 36.02 -12.14
CA ILE A 299 5.79 35.27 -11.33
C ILE A 299 5.63 33.76 -11.53
N LEU A 300 4.39 33.26 -11.55
CA LEU A 300 4.10 31.84 -11.81
C LEU A 300 4.54 31.42 -13.22
N VAL A 301 4.19 32.20 -14.24
CA VAL A 301 4.60 31.96 -15.64
C VAL A 301 6.11 31.90 -15.74
N ASP A 302 6.82 32.84 -15.12
CA ASP A 302 8.28 32.91 -15.18
C ASP A 302 8.93 31.74 -14.44
N ALA A 303 8.36 31.30 -13.31
CA ALA A 303 8.83 30.10 -12.62
C ALA A 303 8.64 28.82 -13.45
N VAL A 304 7.49 28.65 -14.10
CA VAL A 304 7.25 27.52 -15.00
C VAL A 304 8.23 27.54 -16.18
N LYS A 305 8.50 28.71 -16.76
CA LYS A 305 9.54 28.87 -17.80
C LYS A 305 10.94 28.52 -17.33
N ARG A 306 11.26 28.75 -16.04
CA ARG A 306 12.52 28.30 -15.41
C ARG A 306 12.55 26.79 -15.15
N GLY A 307 11.48 26.07 -15.43
CA GLY A 307 11.40 24.62 -15.23
C GLY A 307 10.89 24.20 -13.84
N ILE A 308 10.32 25.12 -13.05
CA ILE A 308 9.70 24.77 -11.77
C ILE A 308 8.31 24.19 -12.02
N VAL A 309 8.06 22.99 -11.52
CA VAL A 309 6.74 22.35 -11.58
C VAL A 309 5.87 22.86 -10.44
N ILE A 310 4.79 23.57 -10.76
CA ILE A 310 3.85 24.11 -9.77
C ILE A 310 2.57 23.28 -9.81
N VAL A 311 2.14 22.76 -8.67
CA VAL A 311 0.94 21.93 -8.52
C VAL A 311 -0.04 22.65 -7.61
N ASN A 312 -1.22 22.97 -8.14
CA ASN A 312 -2.31 23.60 -7.43
C ASN A 312 -3.15 22.54 -6.70
N VAL A 313 -3.23 22.65 -5.38
CA VAL A 313 -4.06 21.80 -4.50
C VAL A 313 -5.03 22.71 -3.74
N THR A 314 -6.22 22.21 -3.41
CA THR A 314 -7.18 22.98 -2.62
C THR A 314 -6.82 22.97 -1.13
N GLN A 315 -7.06 24.09 -0.45
CA GLN A 315 -7.03 24.17 1.02
C GLN A 315 -8.23 23.51 1.69
N CYS A 316 -9.29 23.23 0.93
CA CYS A 316 -10.48 22.58 1.43
C CYS A 316 -10.17 21.13 1.75
N LEU A 317 -10.74 20.62 2.86
CA LEU A 317 -10.54 19.24 3.26
C LEU A 317 -11.05 18.25 2.19
N SER A 318 -12.18 18.56 1.56
CA SER A 318 -12.74 17.77 0.45
C SER A 318 -12.98 18.63 -0.79
N GLY A 319 -13.14 17.96 -1.93
CA GLY A 319 -13.33 18.58 -3.24
C GLY A 319 -12.12 18.41 -4.15
N SER A 320 -12.20 19.07 -5.31
CA SER A 320 -11.20 18.97 -6.37
C SER A 320 -10.89 20.34 -6.95
N VAL A 321 -9.63 20.56 -7.34
CA VAL A 321 -9.22 21.73 -8.13
C VAL A 321 -9.84 21.62 -9.51
N SER A 322 -10.57 22.67 -9.92
CA SER A 322 -11.37 22.68 -11.14
C SER A 322 -11.15 23.98 -11.93
N PRO A 323 -10.97 23.91 -13.26
CA PRO A 323 -10.85 25.10 -14.10
C PRO A 323 -12.15 25.90 -14.25
N LEU A 324 -13.28 25.46 -13.70
CA LEU A 324 -14.59 26.11 -13.92
C LEU A 324 -14.62 27.60 -13.55
N TYR A 325 -13.75 28.04 -12.64
CA TYR A 325 -13.63 29.44 -12.24
C TYR A 325 -12.47 30.15 -12.96
N ALA A 326 -12.69 31.40 -13.35
CA ALA A 326 -11.71 32.19 -14.09
C ALA A 326 -10.33 32.28 -13.40
N PRO A 327 -10.21 32.47 -12.07
CA PRO A 327 -8.90 32.49 -11.41
C PRO A 327 -8.14 31.16 -11.52
N ALA A 328 -8.82 30.01 -11.35
CA ALA A 328 -8.20 28.70 -11.56
C ALA A 328 -7.78 28.46 -13.02
N THR A 329 -8.59 28.91 -14.00
CA THR A 329 -8.23 28.88 -15.42
C THR A 329 -6.97 29.70 -15.71
N VAL A 330 -6.80 30.85 -15.07
CA VAL A 330 -5.59 31.69 -15.22
C VAL A 330 -4.34 30.92 -14.77
N LEU A 331 -4.41 30.21 -13.64
CA LEU A 331 -3.30 29.37 -13.17
C LEU A 331 -2.97 28.26 -14.16
N GLY A 332 -3.99 27.56 -14.69
CA GLY A 332 -3.78 26.55 -15.71
C GLY A 332 -3.12 27.10 -16.98
N ARG A 333 -3.52 28.30 -17.43
CA ARG A 333 -2.88 29.00 -18.56
C ARG A 333 -1.46 29.45 -18.25
N ALA A 334 -1.13 29.69 -16.99
CA ALA A 334 0.23 29.99 -16.55
C ALA A 334 1.15 28.75 -16.51
N GLY A 335 0.61 27.55 -16.79
CA GLY A 335 1.34 26.29 -16.75
C GLY A 335 1.34 25.62 -15.38
N VAL A 336 0.53 26.10 -14.43
CA VAL A 336 0.31 25.44 -13.14
C VAL A 336 -0.54 24.19 -13.36
N VAL A 337 -0.08 23.06 -12.82
CA VAL A 337 -0.76 21.77 -12.91
C VAL A 337 -1.86 21.69 -11.87
N PHE A 338 -3.02 21.15 -12.23
CA PHE A 338 -4.06 20.88 -11.25
C PHE A 338 -3.79 19.53 -10.56
N GLY A 339 -3.66 19.59 -9.23
CA GLY A 339 -3.57 18.43 -8.35
C GLY A 339 -4.90 17.70 -8.16
N GLN A 340 -5.98 18.18 -8.80
CA GLN A 340 -7.32 17.60 -8.73
C GLN A 340 -7.77 17.44 -7.27
N ASP A 341 -8.12 16.23 -6.85
CA ASP A 341 -8.62 15.88 -5.52
C ASP A 341 -7.56 15.23 -4.61
N MET A 342 -6.27 15.35 -4.96
CA MET A 342 -5.16 14.92 -4.09
C MET A 342 -5.16 15.70 -2.78
N THR A 343 -4.73 15.04 -1.71
CA THR A 343 -4.32 15.74 -0.48
C THR A 343 -2.97 16.44 -0.69
N THR A 344 -2.62 17.38 0.19
CA THR A 344 -1.30 18.04 0.17
C THR A 344 -0.17 17.02 0.34
N GLU A 345 -0.35 16.04 1.22
CA GLU A 345 0.64 14.99 1.50
C GLU A 345 0.93 14.16 0.25
N ALA A 346 -0.12 13.75 -0.46
CA ALA A 346 0.00 13.01 -1.71
C ALA A 346 0.64 13.85 -2.81
N ALA A 347 0.22 15.11 -2.97
CA ALA A 347 0.77 15.99 -3.99
C ALA A 347 2.27 16.28 -3.77
N LEU A 348 2.68 16.55 -2.53
CA LEU A 348 4.07 16.82 -2.19
C LEU A 348 4.94 15.58 -2.43
N THR A 349 4.54 14.43 -1.90
CA THR A 349 5.32 13.20 -2.01
C THR A 349 5.35 12.64 -3.43
N LYS A 350 4.26 12.79 -4.21
CA LYS A 350 4.23 12.47 -5.64
C LYS A 350 5.19 13.34 -6.43
N LEU A 351 5.24 14.64 -6.13
CA LEU A 351 6.17 15.56 -6.77
C LEU A 351 7.63 15.22 -6.43
N SER A 352 7.94 14.96 -5.15
CA SER A 352 9.27 14.48 -4.72
C SER A 352 9.67 13.17 -5.40
N TYR A 353 8.72 12.25 -5.56
CA TYR A 353 8.94 10.97 -6.25
C TYR A 353 9.22 11.18 -7.75
N LEU A 354 8.41 11.97 -8.44
CA LEU A 354 8.61 12.20 -9.87
C LEU A 354 9.92 12.94 -10.15
N LEU A 355 10.33 13.85 -9.26
CA LEU A 355 11.61 14.55 -9.35
C LEU A 355 12.83 13.64 -9.10
N SER A 356 12.65 12.52 -8.38
CA SER A 356 13.74 11.55 -8.15
C SER A 356 13.87 10.50 -9.26
N LEU A 357 12.89 10.39 -10.16
CA LEU A 357 12.98 9.49 -11.30
C LEU A 357 13.97 10.03 -12.35
N PRO A 358 14.82 9.17 -12.92
CA PRO A 358 15.75 9.59 -13.96
C PRO A 358 15.00 10.00 -15.24
N ASP A 359 15.62 10.90 -16.00
CA ASP A 359 15.24 11.25 -17.36
C ASP A 359 13.83 11.88 -17.55
N LEU A 360 13.20 12.39 -16.48
CA LEU A 360 11.96 13.15 -16.61
C LEU A 360 12.23 14.65 -16.72
N THR A 361 11.74 15.27 -17.79
CA THR A 361 11.73 16.74 -17.88
C THR A 361 10.63 17.32 -16.99
N PRO A 362 10.73 18.62 -16.61
CA PRO A 362 9.65 19.30 -15.89
C PRO A 362 8.28 19.17 -16.56
N VAL A 363 8.23 19.11 -17.89
CA VAL A 363 6.98 18.94 -18.64
C VAL A 363 6.40 17.54 -18.46
N GLU A 364 7.21 16.47 -18.49
CA GLU A 364 6.73 15.13 -18.18
C GLU A 364 6.28 15.01 -16.72
N ILE A 365 7.02 15.59 -15.78
CA ILE A 365 6.65 15.60 -14.36
C ILE A 365 5.29 16.29 -14.19
N ALA A 366 5.13 17.48 -14.76
CA ALA A 366 3.88 18.23 -14.74
C ALA A 366 2.71 17.40 -15.29
N LYS A 367 2.92 16.71 -16.42
CA LYS A 367 1.90 15.81 -17.00
C LYS A 367 1.56 14.65 -16.05
N ARG A 368 2.56 14.00 -15.45
CA ARG A 368 2.37 12.84 -14.55
C ARG A 368 1.72 13.23 -13.23
N MET A 369 1.86 14.48 -12.79
CA MET A 369 1.16 14.98 -11.61
C MET A 369 -0.38 14.90 -11.74
N SER A 370 -0.93 15.00 -12.95
CA SER A 370 -2.38 14.89 -13.21
C SER A 370 -2.87 13.47 -13.57
N ILE A 371 -1.99 12.47 -13.55
CA ILE A 371 -2.33 11.06 -13.86
C ILE A 371 -2.37 10.27 -12.56
N ASN A 372 -3.36 9.41 -12.37
CA ASN A 372 -3.43 8.53 -11.21
C ASN A 372 -2.33 7.47 -11.28
N LEU A 373 -1.39 7.48 -10.34
CA LEU A 373 -0.28 6.52 -10.30
C LEU A 373 -0.51 5.41 -9.27
N ARG A 374 -1.18 5.71 -8.15
CA ARG A 374 -1.29 4.85 -6.97
C ARG A 374 -2.66 4.95 -6.27
N GLY A 375 -3.67 5.47 -6.96
CA GLY A 375 -5.00 5.68 -6.40
C GLY A 375 -5.17 7.00 -5.63
N GLU A 376 -4.20 7.91 -5.71
CA GLU A 376 -4.12 9.18 -4.97
C GLU A 376 -5.04 10.27 -5.51
N LEU A 377 -5.52 10.13 -6.74
CA LEU A 377 -6.42 11.08 -7.39
C LEU A 377 -7.49 10.36 -8.24
N GLU A 378 -8.64 10.98 -8.42
CA GLU A 378 -9.66 10.54 -9.38
C GLU A 378 -9.50 11.31 -10.69
N GLU A 379 -9.15 10.61 -11.76
CA GLU A 379 -9.04 11.26 -13.08
C GLU A 379 -10.41 11.76 -13.52
N SER A 380 -10.52 13.08 -13.71
CA SER A 380 -11.75 13.76 -14.13
C SER A 380 -12.09 13.39 -15.59
N GLY A 381 -12.73 12.23 -15.75
CA GLY A 381 -13.14 11.69 -17.05
C GLY A 381 -14.27 10.66 -17.02
N ARG A 382 -14.83 10.31 -15.86
CA ARG A 382 -16.00 9.44 -15.78
C ARG A 382 -17.24 10.24 -15.41
N THR A 383 -18.09 10.50 -16.40
CA THR A 383 -19.52 10.69 -16.16
C THR A 383 -20.04 9.38 -15.54
N HIS A 384 -20.12 9.33 -14.21
CA HIS A 384 -20.82 8.25 -13.51
C HIS A 384 -22.34 8.44 -13.68
N PHE A 385 -22.86 8.08 -14.85
CA PHE A 385 -24.24 7.65 -14.97
C PHE A 385 -24.26 6.15 -14.71
N GLN A 386 -24.59 5.76 -13.49
CA GLN A 386 -24.84 4.37 -13.14
C GLN A 386 -26.35 4.22 -12.91
N HIS A 387 -26.98 3.33 -13.68
CA HIS A 387 -28.37 2.98 -13.45
C HIS A 387 -28.49 2.26 -12.08
N PRO A 388 -29.59 2.43 -11.34
CA PRO A 388 -29.85 1.60 -10.18
C PRO A 388 -29.90 0.14 -10.64
N ASP A 389 -29.06 -0.72 -10.08
CA ASP A 389 -29.11 -2.14 -10.38
C ASP A 389 -30.51 -2.66 -10.03
N SER A 390 -31.23 -3.12 -11.05
CA SER A 390 -32.50 -3.81 -10.89
C SER A 390 -32.24 -5.09 -10.13
N GLY A 391 -32.61 -5.10 -8.84
CA GLY A 391 -32.43 -6.24 -7.97
C GLY A 391 -33.09 -7.50 -8.51
N LEU A 392 -32.25 -8.51 -8.80
CA LEU A 392 -32.56 -9.93 -8.89
C LEU A 392 -31.26 -10.69 -8.56
N MET A 393 -31.29 -11.57 -7.55
CA MET A 393 -30.34 -12.66 -7.15
C MET A 393 -28.91 -12.72 -7.76
N SER A 394 -27.87 -12.90 -6.94
CA SER A 394 -26.48 -12.61 -7.30
C SER A 394 -25.92 -13.35 -8.55
N PRO A 395 -25.50 -12.60 -9.60
CA PRO A 395 -24.80 -13.10 -10.78
C PRO A 395 -23.41 -13.73 -10.49
N GLU A 396 -22.83 -13.44 -9.33
CA GLU A 396 -21.43 -13.70 -8.94
C GLU A 396 -20.98 -15.17 -9.06
N VAL A 397 -21.83 -16.13 -8.65
CA VAL A 397 -21.48 -17.57 -8.70
C VAL A 397 -21.52 -18.12 -10.13
N LYS A 398 -22.39 -17.57 -11.00
CA LYS A 398 -22.46 -18.00 -12.40
C LYS A 398 -21.23 -17.53 -13.16
N SER A 399 -20.75 -16.32 -12.90
CA SER A 399 -19.61 -15.74 -13.58
C SER A 399 -18.31 -16.43 -13.22
N LEU A 400 -18.07 -16.74 -11.93
CA LEU A 400 -16.87 -17.50 -11.52
C LEU A 400 -16.87 -18.94 -12.08
N VAL A 401 -18.03 -19.62 -12.08
CA VAL A 401 -18.16 -20.97 -12.64
C VAL A 401 -17.97 -20.96 -14.16
N ALA A 402 -18.60 -20.01 -14.86
CA ALA A 402 -18.42 -19.84 -16.31
C ALA A 402 -16.97 -19.52 -16.66
N LEU A 403 -16.31 -18.67 -15.87
CA LEU A 403 -14.90 -18.37 -16.00
C LEU A 403 -14.05 -19.63 -15.80
N GLY A 404 -14.34 -20.45 -14.78
CA GLY A 404 -13.68 -21.72 -14.53
C GLY A 404 -13.74 -22.69 -15.71
N TYR A 405 -14.90 -22.85 -16.35
CA TYR A 405 -15.03 -23.68 -17.56
C TYR A 405 -14.19 -23.14 -18.73
N LYS A 406 -14.22 -21.83 -18.97
CA LYS A 406 -13.43 -21.19 -20.03
C LYS A 406 -11.91 -21.33 -19.80
N ILE A 407 -11.46 -21.24 -18.55
CA ILE A 407 -10.07 -21.51 -18.17
C ILE A 407 -9.71 -22.96 -18.49
N LYS A 408 -10.54 -23.92 -18.06
CA LYS A 408 -10.34 -25.35 -18.29
C LYS A 408 -10.25 -25.69 -19.78
N ASP A 409 -11.08 -25.07 -20.61
CA ASP A 409 -11.12 -25.29 -22.05
C ASP A 409 -10.01 -24.52 -22.81
N GLY A 410 -9.25 -23.66 -22.12
CA GLY A 410 -8.21 -22.82 -22.73
C GLY A 410 -8.75 -21.67 -23.60
N ASP A 411 -10.02 -21.29 -23.42
CA ASP A 411 -10.73 -20.26 -24.18
C ASP A 411 -10.37 -18.84 -23.72
N VAL A 412 -9.27 -18.30 -24.26
CA VAL A 412 -8.78 -16.94 -23.97
C VAL A 412 -9.82 -15.87 -24.31
N ASN A 413 -10.51 -16.01 -25.44
CA ASN A 413 -11.47 -15.00 -25.89
C ASN A 413 -12.69 -14.97 -24.98
N GLY A 414 -13.19 -16.15 -24.58
CA GLY A 414 -14.24 -16.26 -23.60
C GLY A 414 -13.86 -15.67 -22.24
N VAL A 415 -12.63 -15.89 -21.78
CA VAL A 415 -12.14 -15.27 -20.53
C VAL A 415 -12.18 -13.74 -20.64
N LYS A 416 -11.66 -13.17 -21.73
CA LYS A 416 -11.68 -11.73 -21.98
C LYS A 416 -13.10 -11.16 -22.03
N GLU A 417 -14.03 -11.89 -22.63
CA GLU A 417 -15.43 -11.50 -22.71
C GLU A 417 -16.07 -11.43 -21.33
N VAL A 418 -15.90 -12.46 -20.50
CA VAL A 418 -16.41 -12.46 -19.11
C VAL A 418 -15.79 -11.31 -18.32
N MET A 419 -14.46 -11.17 -18.36
CA MET A 419 -13.75 -10.13 -17.60
C MET A 419 -14.06 -8.70 -18.05
N ARG A 420 -14.55 -8.48 -19.28
CA ARG A 420 -14.95 -7.14 -19.75
C ARG A 420 -16.16 -6.60 -19.01
N HIS A 421 -17.07 -7.48 -18.60
CA HIS A 421 -18.36 -7.11 -18.02
C HIS A 421 -18.42 -7.31 -16.51
N GLU A 422 -17.44 -8.02 -15.95
CA GLU A 422 -17.37 -8.32 -14.52
C GLU A 422 -16.46 -7.34 -13.76
N PRO A 423 -16.77 -7.07 -12.47
CA PRO A 423 -15.95 -6.21 -11.64
C PRO A 423 -14.61 -6.86 -11.29
N ARG A 424 -13.55 -6.05 -11.18
CA ARG A 424 -12.17 -6.51 -10.93
C ARG A 424 -11.99 -7.32 -9.64
N TYR A 425 -12.90 -7.24 -8.68
CA TYR A 425 -12.80 -8.05 -7.46
C TYR A 425 -12.92 -9.56 -7.73
N LEU A 426 -13.58 -9.95 -8.83
CA LEU A 426 -13.74 -11.35 -9.26
C LEU A 426 -12.39 -12.08 -9.39
N LEU A 427 -11.30 -11.34 -9.69
CA LEU A 427 -9.95 -11.90 -9.81
C LEU A 427 -9.41 -12.54 -8.51
N ASN A 428 -9.95 -12.15 -7.36
CA ASN A 428 -9.54 -12.66 -6.05
C ASN A 428 -10.67 -13.44 -5.35
N ASP A 429 -11.85 -13.55 -5.96
CA ASP A 429 -12.89 -14.45 -5.46
C ASP A 429 -12.43 -15.89 -5.61
N THR A 430 -12.99 -16.77 -4.77
CA THR A 430 -12.53 -18.15 -4.66
C THR A 430 -13.65 -19.15 -4.86
N ASP A 431 -13.31 -20.29 -5.43
CA ASP A 431 -14.18 -21.45 -5.47
C ASP A 431 -14.30 -22.13 -4.09
N TYR A 432 -14.99 -23.28 -4.03
CA TYR A 432 -15.15 -24.04 -2.79
C TYR A 432 -13.84 -24.63 -2.25
N ALA A 433 -12.77 -24.69 -3.04
CA ALA A 433 -11.45 -25.13 -2.63
C ALA A 433 -10.52 -23.95 -2.27
N GLY A 434 -11.01 -22.71 -2.36
CA GLY A 434 -10.21 -21.51 -2.11
C GLY A 434 -9.34 -21.10 -3.31
N ASN A 435 -9.54 -21.69 -4.48
CA ASN A 435 -8.77 -21.32 -5.68
C ASN A 435 -9.37 -20.06 -6.31
N THR A 436 -8.51 -19.08 -6.57
CA THR A 436 -8.86 -17.91 -7.39
C THR A 436 -8.81 -18.23 -8.88
N PRO A 437 -9.34 -17.38 -9.78
CA PRO A 437 -9.13 -17.54 -11.22
C PRO A 437 -7.66 -17.73 -11.63
N LEU A 438 -6.74 -17.07 -10.92
CA LEU A 438 -5.30 -17.22 -11.17
C LEU A 438 -4.77 -18.61 -10.77
N HIS A 439 -5.26 -19.22 -9.68
CA HIS A 439 -4.91 -20.60 -9.31
C HIS A 439 -5.35 -21.60 -10.38
N LEU A 440 -6.58 -21.43 -10.89
CA LEU A 440 -7.12 -22.28 -11.95
C LEU A 440 -6.31 -22.12 -13.25
N ALA A 441 -5.98 -20.88 -13.63
CA ALA A 441 -5.16 -20.62 -14.80
C ALA A 441 -3.72 -21.14 -14.66
N ALA A 442 -3.16 -21.12 -13.45
CA ALA A 442 -1.79 -21.59 -13.19
C ALA A 442 -1.60 -23.09 -13.42
N SER A 443 -2.66 -23.88 -13.25
CA SER A 443 -2.71 -25.31 -13.57
C SER A 443 -3.47 -25.62 -14.86
N GLY A 444 -3.87 -24.58 -15.60
CA GLY A 444 -4.65 -24.67 -16.82
C GLY A 444 -3.79 -24.97 -18.06
N PRO A 445 -4.43 -25.18 -19.22
CA PRO A 445 -3.72 -25.54 -20.44
C PRO A 445 -3.08 -24.35 -21.16
N ASN A 446 -3.41 -23.09 -20.82
CA ASN A 446 -3.06 -21.92 -21.62
C ASN A 446 -2.48 -20.75 -20.81
N VAL A 447 -1.20 -20.46 -21.02
CA VAL A 447 -0.45 -19.39 -20.34
C VAL A 447 -0.97 -17.98 -20.66
N GLU A 448 -1.64 -17.78 -21.79
CA GLU A 448 -2.19 -16.47 -22.15
C GLU A 448 -3.37 -16.07 -21.27
N ILE A 449 -4.12 -17.05 -20.74
CA ILE A 449 -5.15 -16.80 -19.72
C ILE A 449 -4.51 -16.30 -18.43
N LEU A 450 -3.40 -16.92 -18.04
CA LEU A 450 -2.61 -16.51 -16.87
C LEU A 450 -2.11 -15.07 -17.05
N ARG A 451 -1.55 -14.74 -18.23
CA ARG A 451 -1.10 -13.39 -18.58
C ARG A 451 -2.22 -12.37 -18.51
N GLU A 452 -3.40 -12.71 -19.04
CA GLU A 452 -4.56 -11.84 -19.00
C GLU A 452 -4.93 -11.47 -17.55
N PHE A 453 -5.07 -12.46 -16.66
CA PHE A 453 -5.39 -12.19 -15.25
C PHE A 453 -4.31 -11.37 -14.53
N LEU A 454 -3.03 -11.63 -14.77
CA LEU A 454 -1.93 -10.84 -14.21
C LEU A 454 -1.98 -9.39 -14.70
N SER A 455 -2.25 -9.16 -15.99
CA SER A 455 -2.38 -7.82 -16.56
C SER A 455 -3.58 -7.02 -16.02
N GLN A 456 -4.55 -7.71 -15.41
CA GLN A 456 -5.68 -7.09 -14.71
C GLN A 456 -5.47 -6.95 -13.20
N GLY A 457 -4.32 -7.39 -12.67
CA GLY A 457 -3.92 -7.26 -11.28
C GLY A 457 -4.35 -8.40 -10.35
N ALA A 458 -4.52 -9.62 -10.89
CA ALA A 458 -4.75 -10.80 -10.05
C ALA A 458 -3.58 -11.05 -9.09
N SER A 459 -3.87 -11.41 -7.83
CA SER A 459 -2.83 -11.62 -6.83
C SER A 459 -2.13 -12.96 -7.02
N VAL A 460 -0.79 -12.92 -7.05
CA VAL A 460 0.08 -14.10 -7.08
C VAL A 460 0.37 -14.69 -5.69
N HIS A 461 -0.03 -14.02 -4.62
CA HIS A 461 0.31 -14.37 -3.22
C HIS A 461 -0.85 -14.98 -2.42
N LEU A 462 -2.05 -15.08 -3.02
CA LEU A 462 -3.16 -15.76 -2.38
C LEU A 462 -2.89 -17.26 -2.30
N ARG A 463 -3.29 -17.87 -1.18
CA ARG A 463 -3.19 -19.30 -0.91
C ARG A 463 -4.59 -19.92 -0.89
N ASN A 464 -4.75 -21.06 -1.54
CA ASN A 464 -6.00 -21.83 -1.47
C ASN A 464 -6.16 -22.53 -0.12
N ARG A 465 -7.19 -23.37 0.06
CA ARG A 465 -7.45 -24.07 1.33
C ARG A 465 -6.39 -25.11 1.69
N GLU A 466 -5.58 -25.57 0.74
CA GLU A 466 -4.44 -26.45 0.98
C GLU A 466 -3.16 -25.68 1.31
N GLY A 467 -3.21 -24.34 1.31
CA GLY A 467 -2.05 -23.49 1.57
C GLY A 467 -1.17 -23.22 0.34
N HIS A 468 -1.61 -23.65 -0.85
CA HIS A 468 -0.82 -23.52 -2.09
C HIS A 468 -1.14 -22.23 -2.84
N THR A 469 -0.08 -21.60 -3.38
CA THR A 469 -0.13 -20.45 -4.28
C THR A 469 -0.26 -20.88 -5.75
N PRO A 470 -0.62 -19.95 -6.66
CA PRO A 470 -0.61 -20.23 -8.10
C PRO A 470 0.77 -20.71 -8.59
N LEU A 471 1.87 -20.17 -8.05
CA LEU A 471 3.23 -20.59 -8.42
C LEU A 471 3.50 -22.05 -8.08
N TYR A 472 3.12 -22.48 -6.87
CA TYR A 472 3.27 -23.86 -6.44
C TYR A 472 2.45 -24.80 -7.33
N LEU A 473 1.19 -24.46 -7.63
CA LEU A 473 0.33 -25.27 -8.49
C LEU A 473 0.90 -25.41 -9.92
N ALA A 474 1.40 -24.31 -10.52
CA ALA A 474 2.06 -24.35 -11.82
C ALA A 474 3.32 -25.23 -11.81
N ALA A 475 4.12 -25.14 -10.74
CA ALA A 475 5.34 -25.93 -10.60
C ALA A 475 5.03 -27.43 -10.40
N HIS A 476 4.04 -27.74 -9.57
CA HIS A 476 3.58 -29.11 -9.33
C HIS A 476 2.98 -29.74 -10.61
N ALA A 477 2.31 -28.94 -11.45
CA ALA A 477 1.81 -29.37 -12.76
C ALA A 477 2.91 -29.50 -13.83
N GLY A 478 4.16 -29.11 -13.55
CA GLY A 478 5.27 -29.17 -14.51
C GLY A 478 5.24 -28.09 -15.60
N LEU A 479 4.43 -27.04 -15.45
CA LEU A 479 4.17 -26.03 -16.48
C LEU A 479 5.23 -24.91 -16.46
N ARG A 480 6.38 -25.16 -17.10
CA ARG A 480 7.54 -24.24 -17.11
C ARG A 480 7.19 -22.79 -17.49
N ASP A 481 6.39 -22.58 -18.53
CA ASP A 481 6.06 -21.23 -19.00
C ASP A 481 5.13 -20.48 -18.03
N HIS A 482 4.26 -21.21 -17.32
CA HIS A 482 3.41 -20.63 -16.28
C HIS A 482 4.25 -20.22 -15.07
N VAL A 483 5.18 -21.07 -14.65
CA VAL A 483 6.13 -20.77 -13.57
C VAL A 483 6.96 -19.53 -13.90
N ARG A 484 7.52 -19.42 -15.12
CA ARG A 484 8.29 -18.24 -15.54
C ARG A 484 7.45 -16.98 -15.47
N LEU A 485 6.25 -16.98 -16.05
CA LEU A 485 5.37 -15.83 -16.05
C LEU A 485 4.95 -15.40 -14.64
N LEU A 486 4.67 -16.35 -13.75
CA LEU A 486 4.36 -16.04 -12.35
C LEU A 486 5.57 -15.43 -11.62
N ARG A 487 6.78 -15.93 -11.87
CA ARG A 487 8.02 -15.35 -11.31
C ARG A 487 8.29 -13.96 -11.86
N GLU A 488 8.06 -13.72 -13.15
CA GLU A 488 8.10 -12.38 -13.77
C GLU A 488 7.11 -11.41 -13.11
N ALA A 489 5.95 -11.91 -12.66
CA ALA A 489 4.97 -11.16 -11.90
C ALA A 489 5.28 -11.02 -10.40
N GLY A 490 6.43 -11.51 -9.92
CA GLY A 490 6.85 -11.42 -8.52
C GLY A 490 6.38 -12.54 -7.59
N ALA A 491 5.79 -13.61 -8.12
CA ALA A 491 5.41 -14.76 -7.32
C ALA A 491 6.64 -15.42 -6.67
N HIS A 492 6.49 -15.95 -5.47
CA HIS A 492 7.52 -16.71 -4.77
C HIS A 492 6.85 -17.77 -3.90
N LEU A 493 7.59 -18.85 -3.62
CA LEU A 493 7.13 -19.88 -2.71
C LEU A 493 7.07 -19.32 -1.29
N HIS A 494 5.96 -19.57 -0.61
CA HIS A 494 5.83 -19.27 0.80
C HIS A 494 6.63 -20.29 1.63
N ALA A 495 6.93 -19.91 2.87
CA ALA A 495 7.72 -20.74 3.77
C ALA A 495 7.08 -22.11 4.06
N GLU A 496 5.75 -22.17 4.09
CA GLU A 496 4.99 -23.43 4.28
C GLU A 496 5.11 -24.36 3.04
N GLU A 497 5.25 -23.78 1.85
CA GLU A 497 5.37 -24.53 0.60
C GLU A 497 6.80 -25.05 0.38
N THR A 498 7.80 -24.39 0.98
CA THR A 498 9.22 -24.61 0.68
C THR A 498 9.68 -26.04 0.96
N ALA A 499 9.21 -26.65 2.05
CA ALA A 499 9.56 -28.03 2.39
C ALA A 499 9.00 -29.02 1.37
N SER A 500 7.72 -28.88 1.02
CA SER A 500 7.06 -29.74 0.02
C SER A 500 7.67 -29.55 -1.38
N ALA A 501 7.89 -28.30 -1.78
CA ALA A 501 8.54 -27.94 -3.04
C ALA A 501 9.96 -28.54 -3.15
N SER A 502 10.71 -28.53 -2.05
CA SER A 502 12.05 -29.14 -2.00
C SER A 502 12.02 -30.66 -2.15
N LEU A 503 11.02 -31.33 -1.57
CA LEU A 503 10.84 -32.77 -1.75
C LEU A 503 10.52 -33.11 -3.21
N HIS A 504 9.57 -32.40 -3.83
CA HIS A 504 9.22 -32.60 -5.24
C HIS A 504 10.38 -32.27 -6.20
N ALA A 505 11.27 -31.35 -5.83
CA ALA A 505 12.45 -31.02 -6.64
C ALA A 505 13.46 -32.18 -6.75
N VAL A 506 13.45 -33.14 -5.83
CA VAL A 506 14.34 -34.30 -5.82
C VAL A 506 13.77 -35.46 -6.67
N GLU A 507 12.50 -35.40 -7.04
CA GLU A 507 11.87 -36.41 -7.90
C GLU A 507 12.40 -36.33 -9.35
N LYS A 508 12.52 -37.49 -10.01
CA LYS A 508 13.06 -37.57 -11.38
C LYS A 508 12.17 -36.80 -12.37
N GLY A 509 12.72 -35.78 -13.02
CA GLY A 509 12.09 -35.06 -14.14
C GLY A 509 11.41 -33.73 -13.78
N SER A 510 11.23 -33.42 -12.50
CA SER A 510 10.58 -32.18 -12.02
C SER A 510 11.57 -31.13 -11.49
N ALA A 511 12.83 -31.51 -11.22
CA ALA A 511 13.85 -30.67 -10.60
C ALA A 511 14.04 -29.28 -11.25
N GLU A 512 13.96 -29.21 -12.58
CA GLU A 512 14.14 -27.96 -13.32
C GLU A 512 12.98 -26.98 -13.08
N VAL A 513 11.74 -27.47 -13.05
CA VAL A 513 10.54 -26.65 -12.86
C VAL A 513 10.53 -26.05 -11.45
N TRP A 514 10.87 -26.85 -10.44
CA TRP A 514 10.96 -26.37 -9.06
C TRP A 514 12.12 -25.39 -8.84
N ARG A 515 13.24 -25.57 -9.55
CA ARG A 515 14.32 -24.57 -9.57
C ARG A 515 13.85 -23.25 -10.18
N LEU A 516 13.10 -23.30 -11.28
CA LEU A 516 12.47 -22.09 -11.87
C LEU A 516 11.50 -21.42 -10.90
N ALA A 517 10.82 -22.19 -10.04
CA ALA A 517 9.94 -21.67 -9.00
C ALA A 517 10.69 -21.07 -7.78
N GLY A 518 12.02 -21.16 -7.74
CA GLY A 518 12.86 -20.60 -6.68
C GLY A 518 13.34 -21.60 -5.61
N VAL A 519 13.14 -22.91 -5.80
CA VAL A 519 13.71 -23.91 -4.88
C VAL A 519 15.23 -23.92 -4.98
N GLY A 520 15.91 -23.71 -3.85
CA GLY A 520 17.37 -23.67 -3.75
C GLY A 520 17.98 -22.29 -4.05
N GLU A 521 17.17 -21.26 -4.33
CA GLU A 521 17.63 -19.88 -4.28
C GLU A 521 17.79 -19.48 -2.80
N ASN A 522 19.02 -19.19 -2.37
CA ASN A 522 19.20 -18.47 -1.12
C ASN A 522 18.54 -17.10 -1.29
N SER A 523 17.75 -16.68 -0.30
CA SER A 523 17.02 -15.41 -0.25
C SER A 523 17.98 -14.22 -0.22
N SER A 524 18.56 -13.92 -1.37
CA SER A 524 19.48 -12.82 -1.62
C SER A 524 19.31 -12.41 -3.08
N GLY A 525 18.32 -11.55 -3.33
CA GLY A 525 18.06 -10.87 -4.59
C GLY A 525 17.38 -9.54 -4.31
#